data_AF-A0A0M8K789-F1
#
_entry.id   AF-A0A0M8K789-F1
#
_cell.length_a   1.000
_cell.length_b   1.000
_cell.length_c   1.000
_cell.angle_alpha   90.00
_cell.angle_beta   90.00
_cell.angle_gamma   90.00
#
_symmetry.space_group_name_H-M   'P 1'
#
loop_
_entity.id
_entity.type
_entity.pdbx_description
1 polymer ?
#
loop_
_entity_poly.entity_id
_entity_poly.type
_entity_poly.pdbx_seq_one_letter_code
_entity_poly.pdbx_strand_id
1 'polypeptide(L)'
;MSEPIEITINRATKTMVFPAGEAERIKEIAGGRVRKVGALTNAGGTNRYVAGGDLDELAELLRAAGYVVNLVGQPLEYEEDDEDDWF
;
A
#
# COMPACT_ATOMS: atom_id res chain seq x y z
N MET A 1 20.51 -17.90 -0.66
CA MET A 1 19.20 -17.55 -1.26
C MET A 1 18.68 -16.39 -0.43
N SER A 2 18.49 -15.21 -1.02
CA SER A 2 17.93 -14.08 -0.28
C SER A 2 16.47 -14.40 0.05
N GLU A 3 16.05 -14.13 1.28
CA GLU A 3 14.66 -14.31 1.70
C GLU A 3 13.74 -13.45 0.83
N PRO A 4 12.55 -13.96 0.45
CA PRO A 4 11.59 -13.16 -0.32
C PRO A 4 11.16 -11.95 0.50
N ILE A 5 11.17 -10.78 -0.12
CA ILE A 5 10.75 -9.56 0.55
C ILE A 5 9.23 -9.51 0.57
N GLU A 6 8.67 -9.50 1.77
CA GLU A 6 7.23 -9.41 2.00
C GLU A 6 6.77 -7.97 2.15
N ILE A 7 5.65 -7.65 1.48
CA ILE A 7 4.95 -6.38 1.53
C ILE A 7 3.54 -6.65 2.02
N THR A 8 3.12 -5.95 3.06
CA THR A 8 1.73 -6.01 3.53
C THR A 8 0.99 -4.74 3.12
N ILE A 9 -0.16 -4.90 2.48
CA ILE A 9 -1.06 -3.79 2.11
C ILE A 9 -2.39 -4.00 2.83
N ASN A 10 -2.76 -3.05 3.69
CA ASN A 10 -4.02 -3.03 4.40
C ASN A 10 -5.05 -2.24 3.59
N ARG A 11 -6.08 -2.93 3.08
CA ARG A 11 -7.14 -2.35 2.23
C ARG A 11 -8.04 -1.36 2.98
N ALA A 12 -8.34 -1.65 4.24
CA ALA A 12 -9.18 -0.78 5.07
C ALA A 12 -8.53 0.58 5.36
N THR A 13 -7.21 0.61 5.57
CA THR A 13 -6.46 1.83 5.95
C THR A 13 -5.56 2.35 4.84
N LYS A 14 -5.59 1.71 3.66
CA LYS A 14 -4.69 1.94 2.51
C LYS A 14 -3.21 1.97 2.90
N THR A 15 -2.85 1.33 4.01
CA THR A 15 -1.51 1.38 4.59
C THR A 15 -0.66 0.27 4.01
N MET A 16 0.60 0.56 3.69
CA MET A 16 1.61 -0.42 3.30
C MET A 16 2.74 -0.49 4.33
N VAL A 17 3.29 -1.69 4.52
CA VAL A 17 4.47 -1.93 5.36
C VAL A 17 5.45 -2.84 4.62
N PHE A 18 6.72 -2.43 4.57
CA PHE A 18 7.81 -3.15 3.89
C PHE A 18 9.20 -2.75 4.43
N PRO A 19 10.30 -3.46 4.14
CA PRO A 19 11.65 -3.12 4.63
C PRO A 19 12.19 -1.77 4.14
N ALA A 20 13.03 -1.09 4.94
CA ALA A 20 13.51 0.27 4.65
C ALA A 20 14.30 0.38 3.35
N GLY A 21 15.10 -0.65 3.06
CA GLY A 21 15.95 -0.71 1.87
C GLY A 21 15.16 -0.74 0.56
N GLU A 22 13.88 -1.10 0.61
CA GLU A 22 13.04 -1.25 -0.58
C GLU A 22 12.21 0.00 -0.90
N ALA A 23 12.29 1.03 -0.06
CA ALA A 23 11.47 2.23 -0.19
C ALA A 23 11.64 2.97 -1.50
N GLU A 24 12.86 3.13 -2.00
CA GLU A 24 13.10 3.82 -3.28
C GLU A 24 12.55 3.00 -4.44
N ARG A 25 12.84 1.69 -4.46
CA ARG A 25 12.38 0.78 -5.50
C ARG A 25 10.86 0.65 -5.54
N ILE A 26 10.20 0.54 -4.39
CA ILE A 26 8.73 0.47 -4.30
C ILE A 26 8.10 1.79 -4.77
N LYS A 27 8.70 2.95 -4.45
CA LYS A 27 8.19 4.24 -4.95
C LYS A 27 8.30 4.37 -6.46
N GLU A 28 9.40 3.87 -7.03
CA GLU A 28 9.61 3.85 -8.48
C GLU A 28 8.56 2.96 -9.18
N ILE A 29 8.40 1.71 -8.72
CA ILE A 29 7.40 0.76 -9.25
C ILE A 29 5.98 1.32 -9.12
N ALA A 30 5.66 1.90 -7.97
CA ALA A 30 4.34 2.44 -7.71
C ALA A 30 4.08 3.79 -8.42
N GLY A 31 5.06 4.34 -9.17
CA GLY A 31 4.89 5.58 -9.92
C GLY A 31 4.46 6.77 -9.06
N GLY A 32 4.94 6.86 -7.82
CA GLY A 32 4.55 7.94 -6.89
C GLY A 32 3.17 7.79 -6.23
N ARG A 33 2.49 6.65 -6.42
CA ARG A 33 1.21 6.32 -5.74
C ARG A 33 1.39 6.04 -4.24
N VAL A 34 2.61 6.04 -3.72
CA VAL A 34 2.92 5.65 -2.34
C VAL A 34 3.56 6.82 -1.58
N ARG A 35 2.95 7.21 -0.46
CA ARG A 35 3.40 8.33 0.38
C ARG A 35 3.78 7.84 1.76
N LYS A 36 4.93 8.29 2.29
CA LYS A 36 5.35 7.92 3.64
C LYS A 36 4.42 8.58 4.66
N VAL A 37 3.87 7.81 5.60
CA VAL A 37 3.04 8.35 6.68
C VAL A 37 3.87 8.39 7.94
N GLY A 38 4.25 9.61 8.34
CA GLY A 38 5.10 9.88 9.50
C GLY A 38 6.43 10.55 9.11
N ALA A 39 6.53 11.85 9.42
CA ALA A 39 7.81 12.52 9.67
C ALA A 39 8.07 12.45 11.18
N LEU A 40 9.33 12.31 11.61
CA LEU A 40 9.78 11.97 12.98
C LEU A 40 9.68 10.45 13.22
N THR A 41 10.68 9.62 12.98
CA THR A 41 11.98 9.65 13.66
C THR A 41 13.09 9.04 12.78
N ASN A 42 14.28 9.63 12.82
CA ASN A 42 15.54 9.07 12.29
C ASN A 42 16.07 7.89 13.14
N ALA A 43 15.18 7.19 13.85
CA ALA A 43 15.48 6.05 14.71
C ALA A 43 14.43 4.98 14.39
N GLY A 44 14.89 3.77 14.05
CA GLY A 44 14.09 2.68 13.48
C GLY A 44 12.75 2.44 14.19
N GLY A 45 11.69 2.01 13.50
CA GLY A 45 11.64 1.41 12.18
C GLY A 45 10.23 0.91 11.93
N THR A 46 9.36 1.81 11.48
CA THR A 46 8.13 1.40 10.81
C THR A 46 8.07 2.13 9.49
N ASN A 47 8.45 1.44 8.43
CA ASN A 47 8.33 1.92 7.05
C ASN A 47 6.87 1.80 6.63
N ARG A 48 6.07 2.66 7.24
CA ARG A 48 4.66 2.78 6.97
C ARG A 48 4.46 3.77 5.84
N TYR A 49 3.78 3.31 4.81
CA TYR A 49 3.38 4.13 3.68
C TYR A 49 1.86 4.06 3.52
N VAL A 50 1.30 5.00 2.80
CA VAL A 50 -0.08 4.96 2.33
C VAL A 50 -0.05 4.88 0.81
N ALA A 51 -0.75 3.87 0.30
CA ALA A 51 -1.02 3.69 -1.12
C ALA A 51 -2.22 4.54 -1.54
N GLY A 52 -2.12 5.14 -2.72
CA GLY A 52 -3.20 5.77 -3.44
C GLY A 52 -3.55 4.99 -4.70
N GLY A 53 -4.75 5.24 -5.22
CA GLY A 53 -5.29 4.52 -6.37
C GLY A 53 -5.83 3.14 -6.01
N ASP A 54 -5.88 2.26 -7.02
CA ASP A 54 -6.31 0.87 -6.91
C ASP A 54 -5.23 0.03 -6.21
N LEU A 55 -5.59 -0.62 -5.10
CA LEU A 55 -4.68 -1.40 -4.27
C LEU A 55 -4.39 -2.78 -4.85
N ASP A 56 -5.34 -3.35 -5.59
CA ASP A 56 -5.20 -4.64 -6.24
C ASP A 56 -4.25 -4.50 -7.45
N GLU A 57 -4.42 -3.45 -8.26
CA GLU A 57 -3.47 -3.10 -9.34
C GLU A 57 -2.05 -2.88 -8.79
N LEU A 58 -1.93 -2.13 -7.68
CA LEU A 58 -0.64 -1.91 -7.04
C LEU A 58 0.00 -3.21 -6.53
N ALA A 59 -0.80 -4.12 -5.98
CA ALA A 59 -0.31 -5.43 -5.53
C ALA A 59 0.19 -6.28 -6.69
N GLU A 60 -0.50 -6.27 -7.84
CA GLU A 60 -0.06 -6.98 -9.04
C GLU A 60 1.26 -6.42 -9.58
N LEU A 61 1.42 -5.09 -9.63
CA LEU A 61 2.68 -4.45 -10.04
C LEU A 61 3.85 -4.86 -9.14
N LEU A 62 3.64 -4.89 -7.83
CA LEU A 62 4.67 -5.31 -6.86
C LEU A 62 4.97 -6.81 -6.97
N ARG A 63 3.97 -7.67 -7.21
CA ARG A 63 4.19 -9.10 -7.47
C ARG A 63 4.98 -9.33 -8.76
N ALA A 64 4.67 -8.58 -9.82
CA ALA A 64 5.40 -8.64 -11.09
C ALA A 64 6.88 -8.22 -10.93
N ALA A 65 7.17 -7.32 -9.99
CA ALA A 65 8.53 -6.92 -9.63
C ALA A 65 9.28 -7.94 -8.74
N GLY A 66 8.63 -9.04 -8.34
CA GLY A 66 9.23 -10.13 -7.57
C GLY A 66 8.99 -10.07 -6.06
N TYR A 67 8.09 -9.20 -5.57
CA TYR A 67 7.75 -9.12 -4.16
C TYR A 67 6.60 -10.06 -3.78
N VAL A 68 6.60 -10.51 -2.53
CA VAL A 68 5.47 -11.25 -1.96
C VAL A 68 4.50 -10.23 -1.35
N VAL A 69 3.29 -10.10 -1.91
CA VAL A 69 2.31 -9.09 -1.48
C VAL A 69 1.13 -9.73 -0.77
N ASN A 70 0.98 -9.40 0.51
CA ASN A 70 -0.11 -9.82 1.38
C ASN A 70 -1.16 -8.70 1.49
N LEU A 71 -2.34 -8.92 0.91
CA LEU A 71 -3.49 -8.03 1.04
C LEU A 71 -4.25 -8.40 2.32
N VAL A 72 -4.39 -7.45 3.25
CA VAL A 72 -5.08 -7.64 4.53
C VAL A 72 -6.20 -6.61 4.72
N GLY A 73 -7.19 -6.93 5.55
CA GLY A 73 -8.38 -6.10 5.74
C GLY A 73 -9.37 -6.23 4.58
N GLN A 74 -10.64 -5.91 4.85
CA GLN A 74 -11.66 -5.84 3.81
C GLN A 74 -11.55 -4.51 3.07
N PRO A 75 -11.82 -4.49 1.75
CA PRO A 75 -11.98 -3.22 1.04
C PRO A 75 -13.14 -2.46 1.70
N LEU A 76 -12.99 -1.15 1.87
CA LEU A 76 -14.14 -0.31 2.18
C LEU A 76 -15.01 -0.33 0.92
N GLU A 77 -16.08 -1.13 0.92
CA GLU A 77 -17.18 -0.93 -0.01
C GLU A 77 -17.77 0.43 0.33
N TYR A 78 -17.50 1.43 -0.51
CA TYR A 78 -18.36 2.59 -0.54
C TYR A 78 -19.60 2.10 -1.26
N GLU A 79 -20.65 1.80 -0.50
CA GLU A 79 -22.00 1.88 -1.05
C GLU A 79 -22.09 3.32 -1.58
N GLU A 80 -22.11 3.47 -2.91
CA GLU A 80 -22.58 4.71 -3.49
C GLU A 80 -24.01 4.85 -2.95
N ASP A 81 -24.18 5.75 -1.98
CA ASP A 81 -25.48 6.20 -1.50
C ASP A 81 -26.16 6.77 -2.74
N ASP A 82 -26.88 5.92 -3.46
CA ASP A 82 -27.73 6.28 -4.60
C ASP A 82 -28.58 7.45 -4.12
N GLU A 83 -28.44 8.54 -4.86
CA GLU A 83 -29.07 9.83 -4.64
C GLU A 83 -30.49 9.66 -4.08
N ASP A 84 -30.70 9.99 -2.80
CA ASP A 84 -32.03 10.19 -2.24
C ASP A 84 -32.66 11.39 -2.97
N ASP A 85 -33.39 11.05 -4.04
CA ASP A 85 -34.37 11.86 -4.76
C ASP A 85 -35.22 12.63 -3.73
N TRP A 86 -34.84 13.88 -3.49
CA TRP A 86 -35.58 14.79 -2.61
C TRP A 86 -36.85 15.24 -3.34
N PHE A 87 -37.93 14.48 -3.12
CA PHE A 87 -39.28 14.68 -3.66
C PHE A 87 -39.96 15.96 -3.15
#